data_AF-A0A0H2S3M4-F1
#
_entry.id   AF-A0A0H2S3M4-F1
#
_cell.length_a   1.000
_cell.length_b   1.000
_cell.length_c   1.000
_cell.angle_alpha   90.00
_cell.angle_beta   90.00
_cell.angle_gamma   90.00
#
_symmetry.space_group_name_H-M   'P 1'
#
loop_
_entity.id
_entity.type
_entity.pdbx_description
1 polymer ?
#
loop_
_entity_poly.entity_id
_entity_poly.type
_entity_poly.pdbx_seq_one_letter_code
_entity_poly.pdbx_strand_id
1 'polypeptide(L)'
;MVGSVGIFWDYENCHPSASMNGCKIANNIRNVALQFGSIVTFKAYMDMALESARANGFQAQLQASGLSMIHCPHASMKEVADRALTVDMLAFAFESPPPATVVIITGDRDFTYAVSTIRMRGHRVVLIKP
;
A
#
# COMPACT_ATOMS: atom_id res chain seq x y z
N MET A 1 -23.53 -4.98 -5.94
CA MET A 1 -22.20 -4.75 -6.55
C MET A 1 -21.15 -4.92 -5.46
N VAL A 2 -20.10 -5.71 -5.71
CA VAL A 2 -18.98 -5.84 -4.77
C VAL A 2 -18.12 -4.58 -4.94
N GLY A 3 -17.84 -3.84 -3.86
CA GLY A 3 -17.04 -2.61 -3.95
C GLY A 3 -15.59 -2.87 -4.34
N SER A 4 -14.92 -1.89 -4.96
CA SER A 4 -13.50 -2.00 -5.31
C SER A 4 -12.61 -1.73 -4.09
N VAL A 5 -11.51 -2.47 -3.95
CA VAL A 5 -10.53 -2.30 -2.88
C VAL A 5 -9.15 -2.02 -3.46
N GLY A 6 -8.55 -0.90 -3.05
CA GLY A 6 -7.17 -0.55 -3.36
C GLY A 6 -6.31 -0.62 -2.09
N ILE A 7 -5.18 -1.33 -2.16
CA ILE A 7 -4.23 -1.49 -1.05
C ILE A 7 -2.96 -0.73 -1.39
N PHE A 8 -2.58 0.20 -0.50
CA PHE A 8 -1.42 1.07 -0.63
C PHE A 8 -0.54 0.92 0.61
N TRP A 9 0.62 0.31 0.43
CA TRP A 9 1.51 -0.02 1.53
C TRP A 9 2.76 0.85 1.50
N ASP A 10 2.93 1.65 2.53
CA ASP A 10 4.17 2.32 2.88
C ASP A 10 5.15 1.27 3.44
N TYR A 11 5.91 0.67 2.53
CA TYR A 11 6.80 -0.44 2.85
C TYR A 11 8.01 0.01 3.64
N GLU A 12 8.46 1.25 3.45
CA GLU A 12 9.59 1.85 4.16
C GLU A 12 9.32 1.94 5.67
N ASN A 13 8.20 2.57 6.05
CA ASN A 13 7.85 2.71 7.47
C ASN A 13 7.27 1.43 8.08
N CYS A 14 6.69 0.54 7.27
CA CYS A 14 6.08 -0.71 7.72
C CYS A 14 6.79 -1.95 7.16
N HIS A 15 8.13 -1.93 7.16
CA HIS A 15 8.91 -3.06 6.67
C HIS A 15 8.78 -4.27 7.62
N PRO A 16 8.45 -5.46 7.10
CA PRO A 16 8.36 -6.67 7.93
C PRO A 16 9.73 -7.10 8.45
N SER A 17 9.75 -7.80 9.58
CA SER A 17 11.00 -8.35 10.11
C SER A 17 11.56 -9.44 9.19
N ALA A 18 12.89 -9.53 9.13
CA ALA A 18 13.61 -10.39 8.17
C ALA A 18 13.33 -11.90 8.32
N SER A 19 12.72 -12.35 9.42
CA SER A 19 12.34 -13.75 9.64
C SER A 19 10.94 -14.10 9.11
N MET A 20 10.17 -13.12 8.61
CA MET A 20 8.81 -13.33 8.13
C MET A 20 8.77 -13.79 6.68
N ASN A 21 7.73 -14.55 6.32
CA ASN A 21 7.46 -15.01 4.96
C ASN A 21 6.59 -13.99 4.22
N GLY A 22 7.07 -13.49 3.08
CA GLY A 22 6.39 -12.46 2.29
C GLY A 22 5.03 -12.93 1.78
N CYS A 23 4.93 -14.17 1.32
CA CYS A 23 3.67 -14.75 0.85
C CYS A 23 2.61 -14.80 1.96
N LYS A 24 3.02 -15.17 3.19
CA LYS A 24 2.11 -15.21 4.34
C LYS A 24 1.61 -13.81 4.69
N ILE A 25 2.47 -12.81 4.67
CA ILE A 25 2.08 -11.40 4.93
C ILE A 25 1.10 -10.92 3.86
N ALA A 26 1.44 -11.10 2.58
CA ALA A 26 0.58 -10.70 1.46
C ALA A 26 -0.80 -11.39 1.54
N ASN A 27 -0.84 -12.67 1.87
CA ASN A 27 -2.10 -13.41 2.06
C ASN A 27 -2.92 -12.89 3.25
N ASN A 28 -2.28 -12.55 4.37
CA ASN A 28 -2.98 -11.99 5.52
C ASN A 28 -3.60 -10.61 5.20
N ILE A 29 -2.83 -9.74 4.54
CA ILE A 29 -3.31 -8.43 4.08
C ILE A 29 -4.50 -8.61 3.12
N ARG A 30 -4.37 -9.54 2.16
CA ARG A 30 -5.45 -9.89 1.23
C ARG A 30 -6.71 -10.35 1.96
N ASN A 31 -6.60 -11.24 2.94
CA ASN A 31 -7.73 -11.77 3.69
C ASN A 31 -8.47 -10.67 4.46
N VAL A 32 -7.76 -9.67 4.97
CA VAL A 32 -8.38 -8.47 5.56
C VAL A 32 -9.09 -7.66 4.48
N ALA A 33 -8.41 -7.36 3.38
CA ALA A 33 -8.94 -6.52 2.31
C ALA A 33 -10.16 -7.12 1.59
N LEU A 34 -10.22 -8.45 1.42
CA LEU A 34 -11.34 -9.14 0.77
C LEU A 34 -12.67 -9.03 1.54
N GLN A 35 -12.63 -8.73 2.84
CA GLN A 35 -13.84 -8.44 3.63
C GLN A 35 -14.52 -7.14 3.18
N PHE A 36 -13.81 -6.32 2.42
CA PHE A 36 -14.26 -4.99 2.00
C PHE A 36 -14.64 -4.91 0.53
N GLY A 37 -14.38 -5.96 -0.25
CA GLY A 37 -14.72 -6.03 -1.66
C GLY A 37 -13.67 -6.74 -2.52
N SER A 38 -13.68 -6.48 -3.83
CA SER A 38 -12.73 -7.05 -4.76
C SER A 38 -11.46 -6.23 -4.80
N ILE A 39 -10.31 -6.86 -4.58
CA ILE A 39 -9.02 -6.18 -4.66
C ILE A 39 -8.68 -5.94 -6.12
N VAL A 40 -8.56 -4.66 -6.50
CA VAL A 40 -8.20 -4.24 -7.86
C VAL A 40 -6.79 -3.65 -7.93
N THR A 41 -6.29 -3.15 -6.80
CA THR A 41 -4.94 -2.60 -6.67
C THR A 41 -4.29 -3.12 -5.40
N PHE A 42 -3.05 -3.60 -5.51
CA PHE A 42 -2.21 -3.93 -4.35
C PHE A 42 -0.77 -3.50 -4.64
N LYS A 43 -0.36 -2.37 -4.06
CA LYS A 43 0.94 -1.74 -4.30
C LYS A 43 1.69 -1.53 -2.99
N ALA A 44 3.01 -1.75 -3.02
CA ALA A 44 3.93 -1.43 -1.93
C ALA A 44 4.99 -0.46 -2.44
N TYR A 45 5.19 0.64 -1.73
CA TYR A 45 6.07 1.75 -2.13
C TYR A 45 7.31 1.75 -1.26
N MET A 46 8.47 1.79 -1.89
CA MET A 46 9.75 1.81 -1.19
C MET A 46 10.77 2.67 -1.92
N ASP A 47 11.67 3.25 -1.15
CA ASP A 47 12.88 3.88 -1.67
C ASP A 47 13.87 2.81 -2.20
N MET A 48 14.41 3.03 -3.39
CA MET A 48 15.49 2.20 -3.94
C MET A 48 16.76 2.19 -3.08
N ALA A 49 16.96 3.16 -2.20
CA ALA A 49 18.07 3.16 -1.24
C ALA A 49 18.01 1.99 -0.24
N LEU A 50 16.84 1.36 -0.06
CA LEU A 50 16.62 0.22 0.85
C LEU A 50 16.86 -1.15 0.17
N GLU A 51 17.27 -1.17 -1.10
CA GLU A 51 17.60 -2.39 -1.84
C GLU A 51 18.87 -3.05 -1.28
N SER A 52 18.71 -4.14 -0.54
CA SER A 52 19.80 -5.03 -0.15
C SER A 52 19.57 -6.43 -0.72
N ALA A 53 20.63 -7.21 -0.95
CA ALA A 53 20.50 -8.57 -1.51
C ALA A 53 19.56 -9.50 -0.71
N ARG A 54 19.38 -9.25 0.60
CA ARG A 54 18.41 -9.97 1.45
C ARG A 54 16.98 -9.45 1.28
N ALA A 55 16.79 -8.17 0.97
CA ALA A 55 15.48 -7.61 0.63
C ALA A 55 14.93 -8.23 -0.67
N ASN A 56 15.80 -8.57 -1.62
CA ASN A 56 15.39 -9.13 -2.93
C ASN A 56 14.57 -10.42 -2.81
N GLY A 57 14.95 -11.34 -1.92
CA GLY A 57 14.23 -12.61 -1.75
C GLY A 57 12.82 -12.40 -1.16
N PHE A 58 12.69 -11.46 -0.22
CA PHE A 58 11.41 -11.13 0.40
C PHE A 58 10.50 -10.36 -0.57
N GLN A 59 11.04 -9.37 -1.28
CA GLN A 59 10.31 -8.63 -2.31
C GLN A 59 9.85 -9.54 -3.45
N ALA A 60 10.67 -10.51 -3.88
CA ALA A 60 10.29 -11.49 -4.89
C ALA A 60 9.08 -12.34 -4.43
N GLN A 61 9.04 -12.73 -3.14
CA GLN A 61 7.88 -13.42 -2.58
C GLN A 61 6.62 -12.55 -2.58
N LEU A 62 6.76 -11.27 -2.25
CA LEU A 62 5.67 -10.31 -2.31
C LEU A 62 5.13 -10.16 -3.75
N GLN A 63 6.02 -9.95 -4.72
CA GLN A 63 5.65 -9.85 -6.14
C GLN A 63 4.98 -11.12 -6.67
N ALA A 64 5.54 -12.29 -6.35
CA ALA A 64 4.95 -13.58 -6.71
C ALA A 64 3.57 -13.79 -6.06
N SER A 65 3.29 -13.10 -4.96
CA SER A 65 1.98 -13.09 -4.31
C SER A 65 1.00 -12.10 -4.91
N GLY A 66 1.33 -11.41 -6.01
CA GLY A 66 0.41 -10.55 -6.76
C GLY A 66 0.29 -9.12 -6.26
N LEU A 67 1.32 -8.60 -5.57
CA LEU A 67 1.43 -7.16 -5.26
C LEU A 67 2.53 -6.51 -6.09
N SER A 68 2.32 -5.28 -6.52
CA SER A 68 3.31 -4.52 -7.28
C SER A 68 4.25 -3.77 -6.34
N MET A 69 5.55 -4.07 -6.42
CA MET A 69 6.58 -3.26 -5.77
C MET A 69 6.84 -2.02 -6.62
N ILE A 70 6.63 -0.84 -6.05
CA ILE A 70 6.87 0.46 -6.67
C ILE A 70 8.17 1.00 -6.10
N HIS A 71 9.21 0.93 -6.92
CA HIS A 71 10.54 1.42 -6.58
C HIS A 71 10.64 2.91 -6.91
N CYS A 72 10.82 3.73 -5.90
CA CYS A 72 10.93 5.18 -6.02
C CYS A 72 12.41 5.58 -5.95
N PRO A 73 13.04 6.00 -7.07
CA PRO A 73 14.45 6.38 -7.07
C PRO A 73 14.68 7.71 -6.34
N HIS A 74 15.58 7.70 -5.36
CA HIS A 74 15.99 8.88 -4.60
C HIS A 74 16.94 9.75 -5.43
N ALA A 75 16.40 10.61 -6.29
CA ALA A 75 17.18 11.62 -7.03
C ALA A 75 17.52 12.83 -6.13
N SER A 76 18.09 12.60 -4.94
CA SER A 76 18.32 13.60 -3.87
C SER A 76 17.07 14.27 -3.30
N MET A 77 15.89 13.69 -3.56
CA MET A 77 14.60 14.17 -3.07
C MET A 77 14.10 13.23 -1.98
N LYS A 78 13.77 13.78 -0.81
CA LYS A 78 13.08 13.04 0.26
C LYS A 78 11.60 12.83 -0.09
N GLU A 79 10.97 11.84 0.56
CA GLU A 79 9.52 11.61 0.51
C GLU A 79 8.97 11.25 -0.89
N VAL A 80 9.82 10.73 -1.79
CA VAL A 80 9.37 10.36 -3.15
C VAL A 80 8.38 9.20 -3.08
N ALA A 81 8.64 8.21 -2.20
CA ALA A 81 7.72 7.10 -1.96
C ALA A 81 6.37 7.57 -1.41
N ASP A 82 6.38 8.46 -0.41
CA ASP A 82 5.16 8.99 0.22
C ASP A 82 4.31 9.78 -0.78
N ARG A 83 4.95 10.58 -1.63
CA ARG A 83 4.27 11.32 -2.70
C ARG A 83 3.67 10.38 -3.74
N ALA A 84 4.42 9.38 -4.19
CA ALA A 84 3.93 8.38 -5.14
C ALA A 84 2.73 7.62 -4.57
N LEU A 85 2.83 7.16 -3.32
CA LEU A 85 1.73 6.49 -2.61
C LEU A 85 0.51 7.40 -2.51
N THR A 86 0.69 8.66 -2.08
CA THR A 86 -0.41 9.63 -1.93
C THR A 86 -1.11 9.89 -3.26
N VAL A 87 -0.36 10.09 -4.34
CA VAL A 87 -0.90 10.34 -5.68
C VAL A 87 -1.71 9.13 -6.15
N ASP A 88 -1.15 7.93 -6.06
CA ASP A 88 -1.83 6.70 -6.48
C ASP A 88 -3.09 6.42 -5.66
N MET A 89 -3.05 6.68 -4.35
CA MET A 89 -4.18 6.50 -3.45
C MET A 89 -5.32 7.47 -3.79
N LEU A 90 -5.00 8.74 -4.06
CA LEU A 90 -5.98 9.75 -4.47
C LEU A 90 -6.54 9.47 -5.88
N ALA A 91 -5.69 9.02 -6.81
CA ALA A 91 -6.11 8.63 -8.16
C ALA A 91 -7.10 7.46 -8.10
N PHE A 92 -6.79 6.40 -7.32
CA PHE A 92 -7.72 5.29 -7.12
C PHE A 92 -9.06 5.75 -6.54
N ALA A 93 -9.05 6.63 -5.54
CA ALA A 93 -10.28 7.16 -4.96
C ALA A 93 -11.07 7.99 -5.98
N PHE A 94 -10.40 8.75 -6.84
CA PHE A 94 -11.05 9.51 -7.90
C PHE A 94 -11.69 8.62 -8.97
N GLU A 95 -11.00 7.55 -9.38
CA GLU A 95 -11.45 6.64 -10.45
C GLU A 95 -12.50 5.62 -9.98
N SER A 96 -12.52 5.28 -8.69
CA SER A 96 -13.39 4.23 -8.13
C SER A 96 -14.55 4.84 -7.32
N PRO A 97 -15.74 5.07 -7.92
CA PRO A 97 -16.85 5.70 -7.20
C PRO A 97 -17.30 4.86 -5.98
N PRO A 98 -17.87 5.50 -4.94
CA PRO A 98 -18.44 4.77 -3.81
C PRO A 98 -19.55 3.79 -4.26
N PRO A 99 -19.60 2.57 -3.69
CA PRO A 99 -18.79 2.07 -2.58
C PRO A 99 -17.42 1.53 -3.02
N ALA A 100 -16.36 2.19 -2.58
CA ALA A 100 -14.96 1.75 -2.73
C ALA A 100 -14.21 1.90 -1.41
N THR A 101 -13.20 1.04 -1.21
CA THR A 101 -12.40 1.00 0.01
C THR A 101 -10.92 1.24 -0.31
N VAL A 102 -10.30 2.14 0.43
CA VAL A 102 -8.86 2.33 0.46
C VAL A 102 -8.31 1.64 1.70
N VAL A 103 -7.43 0.67 1.52
CA VAL A 103 -6.62 0.08 2.59
C VAL A 103 -5.25 0.74 2.54
N ILE A 104 -4.89 1.48 3.57
CA ILE A 104 -3.55 2.06 3.70
C ILE A 104 -2.80 1.33 4.81
N ILE A 105 -1.56 0.92 4.52
CA ILE A 105 -0.67 0.28 5.49
C ILE A 105 0.46 1.25 5.75
N THR A 106 0.44 1.95 6.89
CA THR A 106 1.44 2.96 7.24
C THR A 106 1.50 3.19 8.75
N GLY A 107 2.67 3.59 9.23
CA GLY A 107 2.90 4.09 10.58
C GLY A 107 2.93 5.62 10.66
N ASP A 108 2.94 6.29 9.50
CA ASP A 108 3.19 7.71 9.31
C ASP A 108 1.91 8.55 9.37
N ARG A 109 2.02 9.73 9.98
CA ARG A 109 0.93 10.69 10.11
C ARG A 109 0.77 11.56 8.88
N ASP A 110 1.76 11.61 7.98
CA ASP A 110 1.75 12.52 6.83
C ASP A 110 0.62 12.19 5.84
N PHE A 111 0.12 10.96 5.84
CA PHE A 111 -1.04 10.54 5.04
C PHE A 111 -2.41 11.00 5.60
N THR A 112 -2.47 11.58 6.80
CA THR A 112 -3.74 11.88 7.50
C THR A 112 -4.64 12.81 6.69
N TYR A 113 -4.09 13.82 6.02
CA TYR A 113 -4.88 14.76 5.23
C TYR A 113 -5.49 14.10 3.98
N ALA A 114 -4.71 13.25 3.29
CA ALA A 114 -5.20 12.49 2.15
C ALA A 114 -6.30 11.51 2.56
N VAL A 115 -6.12 10.78 3.67
CA VAL A 115 -7.13 9.89 4.25
C VAL A 115 -8.43 10.65 4.59
N SER A 116 -8.32 11.82 5.23
CA SER A 116 -9.48 12.65 5.55
C SER A 116 -10.24 13.07 4.28
N THR A 117 -9.50 13.51 3.25
CA THR A 117 -10.07 13.92 1.97
C THR A 117 -10.80 12.77 1.26
N ILE A 118 -10.23 11.56 1.27
CA ILE A 118 -10.86 10.35 0.70
C ILE A 118 -12.14 10.01 1.47
N ARG A 119 -12.13 10.06 2.80
CA ARG A 119 -13.32 9.78 3.61
C ARG A 119 -14.45 10.79 3.36
N MET A 120 -14.12 12.07 3.22
CA MET A 120 -15.09 13.13 2.91
C MET A 120 -15.78 12.93 1.55
N ARG A 121 -15.19 12.14 0.64
CA ARG A 121 -15.79 11.75 -0.65
C ARG A 121 -16.65 10.47 -0.58
N GLY A 122 -16.87 9.92 0.62
CA GLY A 122 -17.75 8.77 0.82
C GLY A 122 -17.07 7.41 0.64
N HIS A 123 -15.75 7.37 0.46
CA HIS A 123 -15.01 6.10 0.46
C HIS A 123 -14.78 5.61 1.88
N ARG A 124 -14.74 4.28 2.05
CA ARG A 124 -14.26 3.68 3.29
C ARG A 124 -12.74 3.69 3.29
N VAL A 125 -12.13 4.02 4.42
CA VAL A 125 -10.68 3.88 4.62
C VAL A 125 -10.42 2.90 5.75
N VAL A 126 -9.49 1.97 5.53
CA VAL A 126 -9.01 1.00 6.50
C VAL A 126 -7.51 1.23 6.69
N LEU A 127 -7.10 1.50 7.92
CA LEU A 127 -5.70 1.65 8.29
C LEU A 127 -5.20 0.34 8.89
N ILE A 128 -4.10 -0.19 8.35
CA ILE A 128 -3.33 -1.26 8.96
C ILE A 128 -2.02 -0.64 9.46
N LYS A 129 -1.73 -0.82 10.74
CA LYS A 129 -0.50 -0.33 11.37
C LYS A 129 0.18 -1.50 12.11
N PRO A 130 1.50 -1.70 11.95
CA PRO A 130 2.28 -2.66 12.75
C PRO A 130 2.26 -2.35 14.26
#